data_AF-A0A2P4TI73-F1
#
_entry.id   AF-A0A2P4TI73-F1
#
_cell.length_a   1.000
_cell.length_b   1.000
_cell.length_c   1.000
_cell.angle_alpha   90.00
_cell.angle_beta   90.00
_cell.angle_gamma   90.00
#
_symmetry.space_group_name_H-M   'P 1'
#
loop_
_entity.id
_entity.type
_entity.pdbx_description
1 polymer ?
#
loop_
_entity_poly.entity_id
_entity_poly.type
_entity_poly.pdbx_seq_one_letter_code
_entity_poly.pdbx_strand_id
1 'polypeptide(L)'
;HHYKSDLNFMKGVGWMALRSPQIESVKKAGELISETKYRQKPESLKFTAVVDSPDLIHAKNSYLQCNDRLYKAGDSEARHRYTLPPDHPDFIRARQNALNISDVIMGLHLRNCKGEMTVLFFSTQKVYKTSWEQTRASGYDFRIDAIPFQTAKASREIASDYKYREAFLRDRGRRIGFFNANDDAHIRHVLRVGKLQSDNLYRSGYAQDRGHFQSHLNQPGFLHAKRSQQLASNVNYKQPLHQYTCDPEQLNVKHAKQAYKLQSDVKYKSDLNWLRGIGWTPPGSYKVERARRAAELAYLREMGLQAASAQYGPEADQVGLEGSQQVTVNPDASEILQVKRRKMQLYK
;
A
#
# COMPACT_ATOMS: atom_id res chain seq x y z
N HIS A 1 -10.00 5.09 96.08
CA HIS A 1 -10.70 3.82 96.41
C HIS A 1 -12.07 3.99 97.11
N HIS A 2 -12.69 5.19 97.19
CA HIS A 2 -13.96 5.39 97.92
C HIS A 2 -15.25 5.46 97.07
N TYR A 3 -15.21 5.45 95.74
CA TYR A 3 -16.42 5.59 94.91
C TYR A 3 -17.36 4.36 94.91
N LYS A 4 -16.83 3.15 95.16
CA LYS A 4 -17.65 1.91 95.12
C LYS A 4 -18.53 1.72 96.37
N SER A 5 -18.20 2.33 97.52
CA SER A 5 -19.05 2.28 98.71
C SER A 5 -20.28 3.18 98.58
N ASP A 6 -20.10 4.33 97.94
CA ASP A 6 -21.11 5.39 97.89
C ASP A 6 -22.26 5.08 96.93
N LEU A 7 -22.10 4.08 96.05
CA LEU A 7 -23.14 3.59 95.13
C LEU A 7 -23.95 2.40 95.68
N ASN A 8 -23.65 1.92 96.88
CA ASN A 8 -24.42 0.83 97.48
C ASN A 8 -25.88 1.26 97.79
N PHE A 9 -26.17 2.55 98.00
CA PHE A 9 -27.56 3.01 98.17
C PHE A 9 -28.40 2.89 96.89
N MET A 10 -27.76 2.87 95.71
CA MET A 10 -28.45 2.71 94.42
C MET A 10 -28.71 1.23 94.06
N LYS A 11 -28.09 0.28 94.75
CA LYS A 11 -28.37 -1.14 94.58
C LYS A 11 -29.74 -1.46 95.19
N GLY A 12 -30.74 -1.64 94.33
CA GLY A 12 -32.13 -1.92 94.72
C GLY A 12 -33.11 -0.77 94.46
N VAL A 13 -32.64 0.39 93.99
CA VAL A 13 -33.51 1.47 93.55
C VAL A 13 -34.06 1.13 92.17
N GLY A 14 -35.28 0.59 92.14
CA GLY A 14 -35.99 0.27 90.89
C GLY A 14 -36.30 1.53 90.08
N TRP A 15 -36.23 1.42 88.76
CA TRP A 15 -36.59 2.51 87.85
C TRP A 15 -38.12 2.61 87.76
N MET A 16 -38.70 3.67 88.33
CA MET A 16 -40.13 3.97 88.17
C MET A 16 -40.34 5.00 87.07
N ALA A 17 -41.03 4.60 86.01
CA ALA A 17 -41.49 5.51 84.97
C ALA A 17 -42.66 6.36 85.51
N LEU A 18 -42.35 7.52 86.09
CA LEU A 18 -43.30 8.42 86.79
C LEU A 18 -44.55 8.81 85.98
N ARG A 19 -44.56 8.61 84.66
CA ARG A 19 -45.64 8.90 83.71
C ARG A 19 -46.08 7.68 82.88
N SER A 20 -45.82 6.44 83.32
CA SER A 20 -46.39 5.29 82.62
C SER A 20 -47.92 5.23 82.84
N PRO A 21 -48.70 4.74 81.86
CA PRO A 21 -50.16 4.64 82.00
C PRO A 21 -50.59 3.83 83.23
N GLN A 22 -49.84 2.77 83.57
CA GLN A 22 -50.12 1.96 84.77
C GLN A 22 -49.84 2.74 86.06
N ILE A 23 -48.79 3.56 86.10
CA ILE A 23 -48.50 4.36 87.30
C ILE A 23 -49.50 5.53 87.40
N GLU A 24 -49.92 6.14 86.29
CA GLU A 24 -50.96 7.16 86.30
C GLU A 24 -52.33 6.59 86.69
N SER A 25 -52.69 5.39 86.23
CA SER A 25 -53.94 4.74 86.64
C SER A 25 -53.91 4.37 88.12
N VAL A 26 -52.79 3.84 88.63
CA VAL A 26 -52.60 3.54 90.06
C VAL A 26 -52.61 4.81 90.89
N LYS A 27 -51.99 5.91 90.42
CA LYS A 27 -52.07 7.22 91.08
C LYS A 27 -53.51 7.70 91.15
N LYS A 28 -54.23 7.76 90.01
CA LYS A 28 -55.65 8.16 89.97
C LYS A 28 -56.52 7.27 90.87
N ALA A 29 -56.30 5.96 90.87
CA ALA A 29 -56.98 5.04 91.78
C ALA A 29 -56.64 5.31 93.25
N GLY A 30 -55.38 5.59 93.57
CA GLY A 30 -54.94 5.98 94.91
C GLY A 30 -55.57 7.31 95.37
N GLU A 31 -55.75 8.27 94.46
CA GLU A 31 -56.47 9.50 94.76
C GLU A 31 -57.96 9.26 95.04
N LEU A 32 -58.61 8.36 94.28
CA LEU A 32 -60.01 7.98 94.49
C LEU A 32 -60.24 7.27 95.83
N ILE A 33 -59.29 6.46 96.28
CA ILE A 33 -59.38 5.69 97.53
C ILE A 33 -58.93 6.53 98.75
N SER A 34 -58.30 7.68 98.54
CA SER A 34 -57.74 8.47 99.65
C SER A 34 -58.84 9.11 100.52
N GLU A 35 -58.91 8.67 101.79
CA GLU A 35 -59.88 9.17 102.76
C GLU A 35 -59.75 10.68 103.02
N THR A 36 -58.52 11.20 102.93
CA THR A 36 -58.22 12.63 103.13
C THR A 36 -58.78 13.51 102.02
N LYS A 37 -58.85 13.01 100.77
CA LYS A 37 -59.50 13.73 99.66
C LYS A 37 -61.02 13.55 99.68
N TYR A 38 -61.52 12.41 100.14
CA TYR A 38 -62.95 12.14 100.27
C TYR A 38 -63.64 13.01 101.34
N ARG A 39 -62.98 13.26 102.48
CA ARG A 39 -63.55 14.03 103.61
C ARG A 39 -63.39 15.55 103.50
N GLN A 40 -63.04 16.08 102.33
CA GLN A 40 -62.85 17.51 102.14
C GLN A 40 -64.18 18.27 102.21
N LYS A 41 -64.16 19.46 102.84
CA LYS A 41 -65.35 20.32 102.92
C LYS A 41 -65.77 20.74 101.49
N PRO A 42 -67.07 20.73 101.15
CA PRO A 42 -67.55 21.09 99.81
C PRO A 42 -67.07 22.46 99.32
N GLU A 43 -66.93 23.44 100.23
CA GLU A 43 -66.44 24.79 99.93
C GLU A 43 -64.98 24.83 99.42
N SER A 44 -64.18 23.79 99.72
CA SER A 44 -62.79 23.68 99.26
C SER A 44 -62.65 23.14 97.82
N LEU A 45 -63.72 22.56 97.27
CA LEU A 45 -63.74 22.03 95.91
C LEU A 45 -64.12 23.17 94.95
N LYS A 46 -63.16 23.60 94.13
CA LYS A 46 -63.44 24.55 93.04
C LYS A 46 -64.18 23.82 91.92
N PHE A 47 -65.25 24.42 91.40
CA PHE A 47 -65.92 23.90 90.21
C PHE A 47 -64.94 23.88 89.03
N THR A 48 -64.71 22.70 88.48
CA THR A 48 -64.04 22.50 87.19
C THR A 48 -65.10 22.06 86.20
N ALA A 49 -65.33 22.84 85.14
CA ALA A 49 -66.18 22.39 84.04
C ALA A 49 -65.62 21.07 83.48
N VAL A 50 -66.51 20.13 83.15
CA VAL A 50 -66.11 18.87 82.51
C VAL A 50 -65.61 19.19 81.11
N VAL A 51 -64.30 19.35 80.98
CA VAL A 51 -63.63 19.72 79.72
C VAL A 51 -63.71 18.58 78.69
N ASP A 52 -63.86 17.35 79.16
CA ASP A 52 -63.81 16.12 78.36
C ASP A 52 -65.22 15.56 78.04
N SER A 53 -66.23 16.42 77.90
CA SER A 53 -67.52 15.97 77.36
C SER A 53 -67.35 15.60 75.87
N PRO A 54 -68.01 14.54 75.37
CA PRO A 54 -67.91 14.13 73.98
C PRO A 54 -68.17 15.30 73.00
N ASP A 55 -69.16 16.13 73.30
CA ASP A 55 -69.54 17.28 72.46
C ASP A 55 -68.42 18.35 72.40
N LEU A 56 -67.78 18.66 73.52
CA LEU A 56 -66.65 19.59 73.55
C LEU A 56 -65.42 19.03 72.84
N ILE A 57 -65.17 17.72 72.96
CA ILE A 57 -64.09 17.05 72.23
C ILE A 57 -64.37 17.09 70.72
N HIS A 58 -65.59 16.79 70.30
CA HIS A 58 -66.00 16.86 68.89
C HIS A 58 -65.88 18.28 68.34
N ALA A 59 -66.36 19.29 69.08
CA ALA A 59 -66.23 20.70 68.70
C ALA A 59 -64.75 21.13 68.60
N LYS A 60 -63.90 20.73 69.54
CA LYS A 60 -62.45 21.00 69.51
C LYS A 60 -61.78 20.33 68.31
N ASN A 61 -62.11 19.08 68.03
CA ASN A 61 -61.55 18.36 66.88
C ASN A 61 -62.00 18.96 65.55
N SER A 62 -63.29 19.31 65.43
CA SER A 62 -63.82 20.00 64.25
C SER A 62 -63.17 21.37 64.05
N TYR A 63 -62.99 22.15 65.12
CA TYR A 63 -62.25 23.42 65.07
C TYR A 63 -60.80 23.22 64.59
N LEU A 64 -60.10 22.22 65.12
CA LEU A 64 -58.72 21.92 64.69
C LEU A 64 -58.65 21.47 63.23
N GLN A 65 -59.62 20.70 62.76
CA GLN A 65 -59.71 20.24 61.37
C GLN A 65 -60.04 21.37 60.39
N CYS A 66 -60.90 22.32 60.79
CA CYS A 66 -61.27 23.48 59.97
C CYS A 66 -60.27 24.65 60.12
N ASN A 67 -59.21 24.52 60.92
CA ASN A 67 -58.26 25.59 61.15
C ASN A 67 -57.27 25.72 59.99
N ASP A 68 -57.54 26.68 59.12
CA ASP A 68 -56.76 26.98 57.92
C ASP A 68 -55.28 27.27 58.19
N ARG A 69 -54.96 27.89 59.35
CA ARG A 69 -53.58 28.18 59.75
C ARG A 69 -52.83 26.90 60.09
N LEU A 70 -53.46 25.98 60.84
CA LEU A 70 -52.84 24.69 61.17
C LEU A 70 -52.66 23.84 59.92
N TYR A 71 -53.63 23.85 59.01
CA TYR A 71 -53.55 23.15 57.72
C TYR A 71 -52.36 23.64 56.87
N LYS A 72 -52.17 24.97 56.80
CA LYS A 72 -51.10 25.59 55.99
C LYS A 72 -49.73 25.62 56.68
N ALA A 73 -49.66 25.47 58.01
CA ALA A 73 -48.40 25.53 58.75
C ALA A 73 -47.40 24.48 58.25
N GLY A 74 -47.81 23.22 58.13
CA GLY A 74 -46.93 22.14 57.65
C GLY A 74 -46.43 22.34 56.22
N ASP A 75 -47.29 22.87 55.33
CA ASP A 75 -46.93 23.16 53.94
C ASP A 75 -45.96 24.35 53.83
N SER A 76 -46.14 25.40 54.64
CA SER A 76 -45.19 26.53 54.69
C SER A 76 -43.80 26.12 55.16
N GLU A 77 -43.72 25.24 56.16
CA GLU A 77 -42.45 24.70 56.63
C GLU A 77 -41.80 23.75 55.62
N ALA A 78 -42.60 22.99 54.86
CA ALA A 78 -42.10 22.09 53.84
C ALA A 78 -41.59 22.84 52.60
N ARG A 79 -42.26 23.93 52.20
CA ARG A 79 -41.89 24.74 51.03
C ARG A 79 -40.49 25.33 51.12
N HIS A 80 -39.96 25.57 52.32
CA HIS A 80 -38.62 26.15 52.51
C HIS A 80 -37.54 25.12 52.86
N ARG A 81 -37.86 23.82 52.87
CA ARG A 81 -36.89 22.73 53.08
C ARG A 81 -36.35 22.22 51.74
N TYR A 82 -35.35 22.91 51.21
CA TYR A 82 -34.62 22.48 50.01
C TYR A 82 -33.37 21.69 50.40
N THR A 83 -33.49 20.36 50.46
CA THR A 83 -32.34 19.49 50.70
C THR A 83 -31.91 18.86 49.39
N LEU A 84 -30.73 19.24 48.90
CA LEU A 84 -30.09 18.58 47.77
C LEU A 84 -29.47 17.25 48.23
N PRO A 85 -29.52 16.19 47.40
CA PRO A 85 -28.87 14.94 47.75
C PRO A 85 -27.35 15.15 47.87
N PRO A 86 -26.66 14.42 48.77
CA PRO A 86 -25.19 14.51 48.89
C PRO A 86 -24.44 14.25 47.56
N ASP A 87 -25.04 13.47 46.67
CA ASP A 87 -24.49 13.12 45.36
C ASP A 87 -24.84 14.13 44.25
N HIS A 88 -25.39 15.30 44.59
CA HIS A 88 -25.67 16.35 43.62
C HIS A 88 -24.37 16.76 42.90
N PRO A 89 -24.38 16.89 41.56
CA PRO A 89 -23.16 17.12 40.77
C PRO A 89 -22.41 18.39 41.19
N ASP A 90 -23.10 19.43 41.64
CA ASP A 90 -22.45 20.63 42.16
C ASP A 90 -21.67 20.40 43.46
N PHE A 91 -22.13 19.51 44.34
CA PHE A 91 -21.36 19.15 45.53
C PHE A 91 -20.13 18.32 45.19
N ILE A 92 -20.25 17.39 44.24
CA ILE A 92 -19.11 16.62 43.72
C ILE A 92 -18.08 17.56 43.08
N ARG A 93 -18.54 18.47 42.21
CA ARG A 93 -17.70 19.48 41.55
C ARG A 93 -17.06 20.42 42.56
N ALA A 94 -17.80 20.91 43.55
CA ALA A 94 -17.28 21.78 44.60
C ALA A 94 -16.22 21.05 45.43
N ARG A 95 -16.42 19.77 45.76
CA ARG A 95 -15.44 18.94 46.46
C ARG A 95 -14.17 18.73 45.63
N GLN A 96 -14.30 18.40 44.36
CA GLN A 96 -13.16 18.24 43.45
C GLN A 96 -12.40 19.55 43.24
N ASN A 97 -13.12 20.67 43.06
CA ASN A 97 -12.52 21.99 42.97
C ASN A 97 -11.81 22.38 44.26
N ALA A 98 -12.39 22.08 45.44
CA ALA A 98 -11.75 22.32 46.72
C ALA A 98 -10.43 21.52 46.83
N LEU A 99 -10.42 20.25 46.44
CA LEU A 99 -9.21 19.42 46.43
C LEU A 99 -8.14 19.94 45.44
N ASN A 100 -8.56 20.48 44.30
CA ASN A 100 -7.66 21.01 43.27
C ASN A 100 -7.09 22.40 43.65
N ILE A 101 -7.87 23.23 44.33
CA ILE A 101 -7.49 24.59 44.74
C ILE A 101 -6.72 24.58 46.06
N SER A 102 -7.02 23.66 46.98
CA SER A 102 -6.38 23.64 48.30
C SER A 102 -4.91 23.27 48.22
N ASP A 103 -4.07 24.09 48.85
CA ASP A 103 -2.62 23.91 48.91
C ASP A 103 -2.20 22.76 49.84
N VAL A 104 -3.09 22.31 50.72
CA VAL A 104 -2.84 21.30 51.76
C VAL A 104 -4.05 20.38 51.88
N ILE A 105 -3.87 19.08 51.63
CA ILE A 105 -4.84 18.05 52.01
C ILE A 105 -4.40 17.51 53.38
N MET A 106 -5.20 17.77 54.41
CA MET A 106 -5.02 17.15 55.72
C MET A 106 -5.60 15.74 55.68
N GLY A 107 -4.73 14.74 55.62
CA GLY A 107 -5.10 13.33 55.71
C GLY A 107 -4.96 12.82 57.14
N LEU A 108 -6.02 12.23 57.69
CA LEU A 108 -6.02 11.59 59.01
C LEU A 108 -5.72 10.10 58.79
N HIS A 109 -4.46 9.68 58.96
CA HIS A 109 -4.09 8.27 58.81
C HIS A 109 -4.16 7.57 60.17
N LEU A 110 -5.18 6.73 60.36
CA LEU A 110 -5.34 5.90 61.55
C LEU A 110 -4.47 4.64 61.38
N ARG A 111 -3.35 4.58 62.09
CA ARG A 111 -2.48 3.38 62.11
C ARG A 111 -2.71 2.63 63.42
N ASN A 112 -3.17 1.38 63.34
CA ASN A 112 -3.44 0.57 64.51
C ASN A 112 -2.16 -0.14 64.95
N CYS A 113 -1.31 0.58 65.69
CA CYS A 113 -0.07 0.05 66.24
C CYS A 113 -0.38 -0.53 67.63
N LYS A 114 -0.58 -1.85 67.72
CA LYS A 114 -0.58 -2.61 68.99
C LYS A 114 -1.53 -2.07 70.09
N GLY A 115 -2.74 -1.64 69.72
CA GLY A 115 -3.81 -1.36 70.69
C GLY A 115 -3.92 0.10 71.16
N GLU A 116 -3.04 1.01 70.71
CA GLU A 116 -3.19 2.44 70.96
C GLU A 116 -3.45 3.19 69.65
N MET A 117 -4.56 3.92 69.60
CA MET A 117 -4.98 4.71 68.45
C MET A 117 -4.23 6.05 68.46
N THR A 118 -3.21 6.20 67.63
CA THR A 118 -2.51 7.49 67.46
C THR A 118 -3.04 8.21 66.22
N VAL A 119 -3.53 9.44 66.41
CA VAL A 119 -3.92 10.33 65.31
C VAL A 119 -2.71 11.18 64.93
N LEU A 120 -2.14 10.92 63.76
CA LEU A 120 -1.06 11.74 63.20
C LEU A 120 -1.61 12.60 62.07
N PHE A 121 -1.54 13.92 62.25
CA PHE A 121 -1.82 14.90 61.20
C PHE A 121 -0.60 15.01 60.29
N PHE A 122 -0.75 14.60 59.02
CA PHE A 122 0.26 14.81 58.00
C PHE A 122 -0.25 15.78 56.95
N SER A 123 0.59 16.78 56.63
CA SER A 123 0.38 17.71 55.52
C SER A 123 1.04 17.13 54.27
N THR A 124 0.26 16.72 53.26
CA THR A 124 0.79 16.32 51.95
C THR A 124 0.62 17.45 50.93
N GLN A 125 1.63 17.62 50.08
CA GLN A 125 1.63 18.64 49.03
C GLN A 125 0.62 18.34 47.89
N LYS A 126 0.14 19.43 47.31
CA LYS A 126 -0.69 19.62 46.11
C LYS A 126 -0.73 18.46 45.12
N VAL A 127 -1.91 17.83 44.98
CA VAL A 127 -2.21 16.82 43.95
C VAL A 127 -2.04 17.34 42.51
N TYR A 128 -2.22 18.64 42.26
CA TYR A 128 -1.96 19.19 40.92
C TYR A 128 -0.47 19.39 40.61
N LYS A 129 0.38 19.55 41.63
CA LYS A 129 1.83 19.67 41.45
C LYS A 129 2.50 18.31 41.37
N THR A 130 1.93 17.25 41.95
CA THR A 130 2.54 15.93 41.91
C THR A 130 2.80 15.44 40.49
N SER A 131 1.88 15.66 39.54
CA SER A 131 2.09 15.29 38.13
C SER A 131 3.24 16.08 37.48
N TRP A 132 3.31 17.39 37.76
CA TRP A 132 4.40 18.25 37.29
C TRP A 132 5.74 17.87 37.94
N GLU A 133 5.76 17.60 39.24
CA GLU A 133 6.92 17.15 40.01
C GLU A 133 7.39 15.76 39.57
N GLN A 134 6.48 14.84 39.26
CA GLN A 134 6.78 13.53 38.68
C GLN A 134 7.43 13.67 37.30
N THR A 135 6.93 14.57 36.46
CA THR A 135 7.49 14.84 35.12
C THR A 135 8.85 15.55 35.22
N ARG A 136 9.04 16.39 36.24
CA ARG A 136 10.32 17.01 36.54
C ARG A 136 11.32 15.99 37.13
N ALA A 137 10.86 15.07 37.98
CA ALA A 137 11.67 14.05 38.63
C ALA A 137 12.03 12.87 37.72
N SER A 138 11.17 12.52 36.75
CA SER A 138 11.47 11.53 35.72
C SER A 138 12.66 11.94 34.84
N GLY A 139 13.03 13.22 34.87
CA GLY A 139 14.08 13.78 34.02
C GLY A 139 13.66 13.82 32.56
N TYR A 140 14.50 14.45 31.75
CA TYR A 140 14.39 14.40 30.29
C TYR A 140 15.45 13.41 29.80
N ASP A 141 15.03 12.31 29.15
CA ASP A 141 15.94 11.43 28.43
C ASP A 141 16.31 12.08 27.09
N PHE A 142 17.26 13.00 27.15
CA PHE A 142 17.79 13.66 25.98
C PHE A 142 18.73 12.72 25.25
N ARG A 143 18.21 12.08 24.20
CA ARG A 143 19.04 11.36 23.23
C ARG A 143 20.08 12.31 22.63
N ILE A 144 21.30 11.81 22.44
CA ILE A 144 22.40 12.53 21.78
C ILE A 144 21.97 13.01 20.37
N ASP A 145 21.09 12.23 19.73
CA ASP A 145 20.55 12.53 18.41
C ASP A 145 19.34 13.48 18.42
N ALA A 146 18.95 14.02 19.57
CA ALA A 146 17.82 14.94 19.61
C ALA A 146 18.13 16.20 18.78
N ILE A 147 17.14 16.64 18.01
CA ILE A 147 17.17 17.82 17.14
C ILE A 147 17.84 19.05 17.80
N PRO A 148 17.58 19.42 19.07
CA PRO A 148 18.26 20.56 19.70
C PRO A 148 19.78 20.38 19.81
N PHE A 149 20.29 19.17 20.06
CA PHE A 149 21.74 18.94 20.14
C PHE A 149 22.38 18.93 18.75
N GLN A 150 21.71 18.34 17.75
CA GLN A 150 22.19 18.35 16.37
C GLN A 150 22.26 19.78 15.82
N THR A 151 21.21 20.58 16.05
CA THR A 151 21.16 21.99 15.63
C THR A 151 22.19 22.85 16.36
N ALA A 152 22.36 22.66 17.67
CA ALA A 152 23.41 23.34 18.44
C ALA A 152 24.83 22.96 17.96
N LYS A 153 25.06 21.68 17.64
CA LYS A 153 26.34 21.20 17.10
C LYS A 153 26.63 21.78 15.73
N ALA A 154 25.66 21.76 14.82
CA ALA A 154 25.79 22.38 13.50
C ALA A 154 26.06 23.88 13.60
N SER A 155 25.35 24.59 14.49
CA SER A 155 25.57 26.02 14.73
C SER A 155 26.99 26.29 15.26
N ARG A 156 27.49 25.45 16.17
CA ARG A 156 28.88 25.51 16.67
C ARG A 156 29.90 25.27 15.55
N GLU A 157 29.65 24.31 14.67
CA GLU A 157 30.54 24.02 13.53
C GLU A 157 30.57 25.18 12.53
N ILE A 158 29.42 25.83 12.26
CA ILE A 158 29.33 27.01 11.39
C ILE A 158 30.08 28.20 11.98
N ALA A 159 29.93 28.45 13.28
CA ALA A 159 30.62 29.54 13.96
C ALA A 159 32.10 29.26 14.27
N SER A 160 32.61 28.06 13.96
CA SER A 160 33.98 27.68 14.27
C SER A 160 34.96 28.18 13.22
N ASP A 161 35.83 29.12 13.62
CA ASP A 161 36.94 29.61 12.79
C ASP A 161 37.87 28.49 12.30
N TYR A 162 38.06 27.45 13.12
CA TYR A 162 38.84 26.28 12.74
C TYR A 162 38.21 25.54 11.56
N LYS A 163 36.90 25.27 11.62
CA LYS A 163 36.17 24.59 10.54
C LYS A 163 36.09 25.44 9.28
N TYR A 164 35.92 26.74 9.43
CA TYR A 164 36.01 27.70 8.33
C TYR A 164 37.38 27.65 7.64
N ARG A 165 38.46 27.70 8.42
CA ARG A 165 39.83 27.63 7.89
C ARG A 165 40.14 26.27 7.26
N GLU A 166 39.67 25.18 7.86
CA GLU A 166 39.79 23.81 7.31
C GLU A 166 39.09 23.72 5.95
N ALA A 167 37.85 24.20 5.83
CA ALA A 167 37.10 24.25 4.57
C ALA A 167 37.81 25.13 3.53
N PHE A 168 38.25 26.33 3.92
CA PHE A 168 39.00 27.22 3.06
C PHE A 168 40.30 26.57 2.55
N LEU A 169 41.04 25.87 3.39
CA LEU A 169 42.25 25.15 2.99
C LEU A 169 41.94 23.96 2.07
N ARG A 170 40.82 23.28 2.28
CA ARG A 170 40.35 22.18 1.43
C ARG A 170 39.89 22.66 0.05
N ASP A 171 39.28 23.83 0.00
CA ASP A 171 38.85 24.46 -1.25
C ASP A 171 40.00 25.19 -1.94
N ARG A 172 41.02 25.64 -1.19
CA ARG A 172 42.24 26.21 -1.75
C ARG A 172 42.98 25.15 -2.56
N GLY A 173 42.98 25.33 -3.88
CA GLY A 173 43.60 24.39 -4.82
C GLY A 173 42.62 23.42 -5.48
N ARG A 174 41.35 23.40 -5.07
CA ARG A 174 40.27 22.96 -5.96
C ARG A 174 40.15 24.01 -7.06
N ARG A 175 40.91 23.81 -8.14
CA ARG A 175 40.39 24.25 -9.44
C ARG A 175 39.05 23.55 -9.55
N ILE A 176 37.95 24.29 -9.64
CA ILE A 176 36.73 23.74 -10.22
C ILE A 176 37.17 23.40 -11.65
N GLY A 177 37.67 22.18 -11.82
CA GLY A 177 37.98 21.67 -13.14
C GLY A 177 36.70 21.76 -13.94
N PHE A 178 36.81 22.20 -15.18
CA PHE A 178 35.73 22.00 -16.14
C PHE A 178 35.60 20.49 -16.38
N PHE A 179 34.38 19.96 -16.41
CA PHE A 179 34.16 18.55 -16.72
C PHE A 179 34.53 18.28 -18.18
N ASN A 180 34.21 19.24 -19.06
CA ASN A 180 34.56 19.23 -20.47
C ASN A 180 35.23 20.55 -20.86
N ALA A 181 36.16 20.50 -21.82
CA ALA A 181 36.83 21.70 -22.34
C ALA A 181 35.86 22.74 -22.96
N ASN A 182 34.59 22.36 -23.17
CA ASN A 182 33.52 23.24 -23.61
C ASN A 182 32.91 24.07 -22.48
N ASP A 183 33.09 23.72 -21.20
CA ASP A 183 32.42 24.41 -20.09
C ASP A 183 33.06 25.77 -19.81
N ASP A 184 34.38 25.89 -20.02
CA ASP A 184 35.11 27.15 -19.88
C ASP A 184 35.06 27.99 -21.17
N ALA A 185 34.72 29.27 -21.04
CA ALA A 185 34.58 30.18 -22.17
C ALA A 185 35.92 30.47 -22.88
N HIS A 186 37.01 30.56 -22.14
CA HIS A 186 38.34 30.83 -22.67
C HIS A 186 38.86 29.61 -23.44
N ILE A 187 38.76 28.41 -22.85
CA ILE A 187 39.19 27.17 -23.51
C ILE A 187 38.34 26.90 -24.75
N ARG A 188 37.02 27.11 -24.69
CA ARG A 188 36.14 27.01 -25.85
C ARG A 188 36.56 27.96 -26.98
N HIS A 189 36.94 29.19 -26.63
CA HIS A 189 37.45 30.16 -27.60
C HIS A 189 38.77 29.69 -28.23
N VAL A 190 39.74 29.26 -27.42
CA VAL A 190 41.04 28.75 -27.90
C VAL A 190 40.85 27.54 -28.82
N LEU A 191 39.98 26.60 -28.47
CA LEU A 191 39.66 25.44 -29.32
C LEU A 191 39.05 25.86 -30.66
N ARG A 192 38.17 26.87 -30.66
CA ARG A 192 37.57 27.40 -31.90
C ARG A 192 38.63 28.06 -32.78
N VAL A 193 39.50 28.87 -32.20
CA VAL A 193 40.60 29.52 -32.92
C VAL A 193 41.55 28.47 -33.50
N GLY A 194 41.90 27.44 -32.74
CA GLY A 194 42.74 26.33 -33.23
C GLY A 194 42.09 25.56 -34.40
N LYS A 195 40.76 25.37 -34.38
CA LYS A 195 40.04 24.77 -35.51
C LYS A 195 40.08 25.65 -36.76
N LEU A 196 39.94 26.97 -36.60
CA LEU A 196 40.01 27.94 -37.70
C LEU A 196 41.41 28.04 -38.31
N GLN A 197 42.45 27.92 -37.49
CA GLN A 197 43.85 27.95 -37.95
C GLN A 197 44.30 26.63 -38.62
N SER A 198 43.53 25.55 -38.52
CA SER A 198 43.92 24.27 -39.05
C SER A 198 43.64 24.16 -40.56
N ASP A 199 44.71 24.16 -41.36
CA ASP A 199 44.63 23.95 -42.81
C ASP A 199 43.99 22.62 -43.20
N ASN A 200 44.17 21.57 -42.39
CA ASN A 200 43.57 20.26 -42.63
C ASN A 200 42.04 20.32 -42.51
N LEU A 201 41.52 20.99 -41.46
CA LEU A 201 40.08 21.19 -41.29
C LEU A 201 39.52 22.11 -42.38
N TYR A 202 40.24 23.19 -42.72
CA TYR A 202 39.88 24.07 -43.82
C TYR A 202 39.69 23.31 -45.15
N ARG A 203 40.61 22.39 -45.47
CA ARG A 203 40.55 21.59 -46.71
C ARG A 203 39.60 20.39 -46.65
N SER A 204 39.12 20.01 -45.46
CA SER A 204 38.32 18.79 -45.27
C SER A 204 36.96 18.83 -45.99
N GLY A 205 36.24 19.95 -45.92
CA GLY A 205 34.95 20.11 -46.61
C GLY A 205 35.12 20.07 -48.13
N TYR A 206 36.12 20.78 -48.66
CA TYR A 206 36.48 20.68 -50.07
C TYR A 206 36.87 19.25 -50.47
N ALA A 207 37.60 18.53 -49.63
CA ALA A 207 37.97 17.15 -49.91
C ALA A 207 36.78 16.18 -49.92
N GLN A 208 35.73 16.45 -49.12
CA GLN A 208 34.47 15.71 -49.13
C GLN A 208 33.65 16.05 -50.38
N ASP A 209 33.55 17.33 -50.72
CA ASP A 209 32.69 17.80 -51.80
C ASP A 209 33.33 17.72 -53.19
N ARG A 210 34.66 17.56 -53.29
CA ARG A 210 35.33 17.42 -54.58
C ARG A 210 34.80 16.16 -55.29
N GLY A 211 34.18 16.35 -56.43
CA GLY A 211 33.56 15.26 -57.21
C GLY A 211 32.07 15.07 -56.94
N HIS A 212 31.46 15.79 -56.01
CA HIS A 212 30.00 15.87 -55.88
C HIS A 212 29.46 16.99 -56.76
N PHE A 213 29.22 16.68 -58.04
CA PHE A 213 28.51 17.57 -58.95
C PHE A 213 27.01 17.38 -58.79
N GLN A 214 26.35 18.32 -58.11
CA GLN A 214 24.90 18.43 -58.15
C GLN A 214 24.48 19.10 -59.46
N SER A 215 24.12 18.31 -60.48
CA SER A 215 23.46 18.86 -61.65
C SER A 215 22.10 19.38 -61.21
N HIS A 216 21.94 20.69 -61.18
CA HIS A 216 20.67 21.31 -60.85
C HIS A 216 19.60 20.81 -61.83
N LEU A 217 18.43 20.39 -61.32
CA LEU A 217 17.34 19.84 -62.13
C LEU A 217 16.88 20.79 -63.26
N ASN A 218 17.18 22.09 -63.13
CA ASN A 218 16.84 23.15 -64.07
C ASN A 218 18.00 23.51 -65.03
N GLN A 219 19.04 22.69 -65.13
CA GLN A 219 20.11 22.93 -66.09
C GLN A 219 19.53 22.89 -67.52
N PRO A 220 19.78 23.91 -68.38
CA PRO A 220 19.14 24.02 -69.69
C PRO A 220 19.28 22.78 -70.58
N GLY A 221 20.43 22.10 -70.52
CA GLY A 221 20.68 20.86 -71.26
C GLY A 221 19.78 19.69 -70.80
N PHE A 222 19.56 19.54 -69.50
CA PHE A 222 18.68 18.50 -68.95
C PHE A 222 17.21 18.78 -69.30
N LEU A 223 16.78 20.04 -69.17
CA LEU A 223 15.43 20.46 -69.55
C LEU A 223 15.17 20.26 -71.04
N HIS A 224 16.14 20.60 -71.88
CA HIS A 224 16.06 20.36 -73.32
C HIS A 224 15.95 18.87 -73.64
N ALA A 225 16.83 18.04 -73.10
CA ALA A 225 16.78 16.59 -73.28
C ALA A 225 15.45 15.97 -72.82
N LYS A 226 14.92 16.40 -71.68
CA LYS A 226 13.62 15.96 -71.16
C LYS A 226 12.48 16.32 -72.11
N ARG A 227 12.45 17.55 -72.63
CA ARG A 227 11.44 17.99 -73.61
C ARG A 227 11.58 17.25 -74.94
N SER A 228 12.80 17.07 -75.43
CA SER A 228 13.08 16.31 -76.66
C SER A 228 12.67 14.85 -76.52
N GLN A 229 12.90 14.22 -75.36
CA GLN A 229 12.44 12.87 -75.07
C GLN A 229 10.91 12.79 -75.00
N GLN A 230 10.25 13.76 -74.37
CA GLN A 230 8.79 13.84 -74.33
C GLN A 230 8.18 13.93 -75.73
N LEU A 231 8.75 14.76 -76.61
CA LEU A 231 8.32 14.91 -78.00
C LEU A 231 8.58 13.66 -78.85
N ALA A 232 9.75 13.03 -78.68
CA ALA A 232 10.09 11.80 -79.38
C ALA A 232 9.28 10.58 -78.86
N SER A 233 8.80 10.64 -77.61
CA SER A 233 8.02 9.57 -77.03
C SER A 233 6.56 9.63 -77.50
N ASN A 234 6.08 8.54 -78.09
CA ASN A 234 4.65 8.39 -78.45
C ASN A 234 3.76 8.14 -77.22
N VAL A 235 4.23 8.39 -76.00
CA VAL A 235 3.52 8.11 -74.74
C VAL A 235 2.26 8.96 -74.64
N ASN A 236 2.34 10.24 -75.01
CA ASN A 236 1.18 11.14 -75.00
C ASN A 236 0.20 10.83 -76.14
N TYR A 237 0.66 10.26 -77.25
CA TYR A 237 -0.19 9.85 -78.37
C TYR A 237 -0.94 8.53 -78.10
N LYS A 238 -0.30 7.60 -77.38
CA LYS A 238 -0.87 6.29 -77.03
C LYS A 238 -1.74 6.32 -75.77
N GLN A 239 -2.25 7.48 -75.36
CA GLN A 239 -3.18 7.55 -74.23
C GLN A 239 -4.55 7.03 -74.69
N PRO A 240 -5.02 5.87 -74.20
CA PRO A 240 -6.35 5.40 -74.54
C PRO A 240 -7.39 6.36 -73.96
N LEU A 241 -8.30 6.88 -74.79
CA LEU A 241 -9.39 7.78 -74.39
C LEU A 241 -10.33 7.14 -73.34
N HIS A 242 -10.40 5.82 -73.34
CA HIS A 242 -11.25 5.05 -72.44
C HIS A 242 -10.44 3.97 -71.75
N GLN A 243 -10.57 3.92 -70.44
CA GLN A 243 -9.97 2.89 -69.62
C GLN A 243 -11.07 1.86 -69.30
N TYR A 244 -11.13 0.79 -70.10
CA TYR A 244 -12.03 -0.32 -69.81
C TYR A 244 -11.40 -1.20 -68.73
N THR A 245 -11.86 -1.05 -67.48
CA THR A 245 -11.60 -2.02 -66.42
C THR A 245 -12.58 -3.18 -66.56
N CYS A 246 -12.10 -4.35 -66.97
CA CYS A 246 -12.89 -5.57 -66.86
C CYS A 246 -12.97 -5.98 -65.39
N ASP A 247 -14.15 -6.32 -64.88
CA ASP A 247 -14.27 -6.77 -63.50
C ASP A 247 -13.40 -8.02 -63.30
N PRO A 248 -12.58 -8.09 -62.24
CA PRO A 248 -11.72 -9.24 -61.99
C PRO A 248 -12.51 -10.55 -61.80
N GLU A 249 -13.80 -10.44 -61.49
CA GLU A 249 -14.76 -11.52 -61.30
C GLU A 249 -15.36 -12.07 -62.61
N GLN A 250 -15.32 -11.31 -63.73
CA GLN A 250 -15.91 -11.72 -65.01
C GLN A 250 -15.28 -13.00 -65.53
N LEU A 251 -16.13 -13.92 -66.00
CA LEU A 251 -15.74 -15.27 -66.42
C LEU A 251 -14.68 -15.25 -67.52
N ASN A 252 -14.81 -14.35 -68.50
CA ASN A 252 -13.87 -14.20 -69.61
C ASN A 252 -12.46 -13.83 -69.12
N VAL A 253 -12.36 -12.94 -68.12
CA VAL A 253 -11.10 -12.53 -67.51
C VAL A 253 -10.50 -13.66 -66.67
N LYS A 254 -11.33 -14.39 -65.93
CA LYS A 254 -10.91 -15.59 -65.18
C LYS A 254 -10.37 -16.67 -66.12
N HIS A 255 -11.07 -16.96 -67.22
CA HIS A 255 -10.64 -17.92 -68.24
C HIS A 255 -9.34 -17.47 -68.91
N ALA A 256 -9.22 -16.19 -69.32
CA ALA A 256 -7.99 -15.67 -69.89
C ALA A 256 -6.82 -15.77 -68.89
N LYS A 257 -7.01 -15.40 -67.62
CA LYS A 257 -5.99 -15.56 -66.58
C LYS A 257 -5.60 -17.01 -66.37
N GLN A 258 -6.55 -17.94 -66.40
CA GLN A 258 -6.28 -19.37 -66.29
C GLN A 258 -5.51 -19.87 -67.51
N ALA A 259 -5.90 -19.49 -68.73
CA ALA A 259 -5.18 -19.82 -69.96
C ALA A 259 -3.75 -19.27 -69.94
N TYR A 260 -3.54 -18.02 -69.51
CA TYR A 260 -2.20 -17.45 -69.35
C TYR A 260 -1.38 -18.18 -68.29
N LYS A 261 -1.99 -18.57 -67.16
CA LYS A 261 -1.29 -19.36 -66.12
C LYS A 261 -0.90 -20.76 -66.62
N LEU A 262 -1.72 -21.37 -67.48
CA LEU A 262 -1.47 -22.66 -68.11
C LEU A 262 -0.38 -22.54 -69.20
N GLN A 263 -0.41 -21.48 -69.99
CA GLN A 263 0.60 -21.20 -71.02
C GLN A 263 1.94 -20.77 -70.40
N SER A 264 1.93 -20.13 -69.23
CA SER A 264 3.15 -19.67 -68.58
C SER A 264 3.92 -20.82 -67.97
N ASP A 265 5.17 -21.01 -68.42
CA ASP A 265 6.13 -21.97 -67.86
C ASP A 265 6.54 -21.69 -66.40
N VAL A 266 6.05 -20.60 -65.79
CA VAL A 266 6.44 -20.17 -64.45
C VAL A 266 6.06 -21.21 -63.40
N LYS A 267 4.81 -21.69 -63.43
CA LYS A 267 4.34 -22.75 -62.51
C LYS A 267 4.99 -24.09 -62.81
N TYR A 268 5.19 -24.43 -64.08
CA TYR A 268 5.87 -25.64 -64.49
C TYR A 268 7.33 -25.67 -63.98
N LYS A 269 8.08 -24.59 -64.16
CA LYS A 269 9.46 -24.48 -63.65
C LYS A 269 9.52 -24.46 -62.12
N SER A 270 8.56 -23.82 -61.44
CA SER A 270 8.50 -23.89 -59.98
C SER A 270 8.21 -25.31 -59.48
N ASP A 271 7.31 -26.04 -60.15
CA ASP A 271 7.00 -27.43 -59.83
C ASP A 271 8.11 -28.41 -60.19
N LEU A 272 9.13 -27.99 -60.95
CA LEU A 272 10.34 -28.78 -61.19
C LEU A 272 11.50 -28.40 -60.24
N ASN A 273 11.36 -27.35 -59.43
CA ASN A 273 12.42 -26.95 -58.50
C ASN A 273 12.71 -28.03 -57.44
N TRP A 274 11.78 -28.91 -57.09
CA TRP A 274 12.06 -30.03 -56.17
C TRP A 274 13.01 -31.08 -56.77
N LEU A 275 13.17 -31.11 -58.11
CA LEU A 275 14.18 -31.93 -58.78
C LEU A 275 15.56 -31.26 -58.76
N ARG A 276 15.62 -29.97 -58.45
CA ARG A 276 16.85 -29.19 -58.43
C ARG A 276 17.66 -29.64 -57.20
N GLY A 277 18.79 -30.31 -57.44
CA GLY A 277 19.65 -30.87 -56.38
C GLY A 277 19.58 -32.38 -56.24
N ILE A 278 18.65 -33.07 -56.91
CA ILE A 278 18.69 -34.53 -57.00
C ILE A 278 19.75 -34.91 -58.04
N GLY A 279 20.90 -35.40 -57.57
CA GLY A 279 21.97 -35.89 -58.43
C GLY A 279 21.53 -37.09 -59.26
N TRP A 280 21.81 -37.08 -60.56
CA TRP A 280 21.60 -38.25 -61.40
C TRP A 280 22.80 -39.20 -61.26
N THR A 281 22.61 -40.33 -60.60
CA THR A 281 23.57 -41.44 -60.55
C THR A 281 23.10 -42.53 -61.50
N PRO A 282 23.80 -42.79 -62.63
CA PRO A 282 23.45 -43.88 -63.51
C PRO A 282 23.81 -45.21 -62.83
N PRO A 283 22.83 -46.09 -62.52
CA PRO A 283 23.14 -47.44 -62.07
C PRO A 283 23.93 -48.15 -63.18
N GLY A 284 25.07 -48.74 -62.84
CA GLY A 284 25.97 -49.40 -63.79
C GLY A 284 27.05 -48.51 -64.44
N SER A 285 27.13 -47.21 -64.11
CA SER A 285 28.28 -46.38 -64.55
C SER A 285 29.57 -46.84 -63.87
N TYR A 286 30.68 -46.89 -64.62
CA TYR A 286 32.00 -47.29 -64.11
C TYR A 286 32.40 -46.59 -62.80
N LYS A 287 32.13 -45.28 -62.66
CA LYS A 287 32.48 -44.54 -61.44
C LYS A 287 31.66 -45.00 -60.22
N VAL A 288 30.39 -45.33 -60.42
CA VAL A 288 29.48 -45.81 -59.37
C VAL A 288 29.83 -47.25 -59.00
N GLU A 289 30.07 -48.12 -59.98
CA GLU A 289 30.52 -49.50 -59.78
C GLU A 289 31.90 -49.55 -59.10
N ARG A 290 32.83 -48.67 -59.48
CA ARG A 290 34.14 -48.56 -58.82
C ARG A 290 34.01 -48.11 -57.36
N ALA A 291 33.15 -47.13 -57.06
CA ALA A 291 32.90 -46.70 -55.68
C ALA A 291 32.23 -47.80 -54.86
N ARG A 292 31.29 -48.55 -55.45
CA ARG A 292 30.62 -49.70 -54.83
C ARG A 292 31.60 -50.82 -54.52
N ARG A 293 32.42 -51.23 -55.50
CA ARG A 293 33.48 -52.23 -55.28
C ARG A 293 34.53 -51.74 -54.29
N ALA A 294 34.89 -50.46 -54.29
CA ALA A 294 35.80 -49.91 -53.29
C ALA A 294 35.20 -49.95 -51.87
N ALA A 295 33.89 -49.68 -51.73
CA ALA A 295 33.18 -49.83 -50.46
C ALA A 295 33.09 -51.30 -50.02
N GLU A 296 32.82 -52.22 -50.95
CA GLU A 296 32.84 -53.68 -50.68
C GLU A 296 34.23 -54.16 -50.27
N LEU A 297 35.31 -53.69 -50.93
CA LEU A 297 36.68 -53.98 -50.54
C LEU A 297 37.07 -53.38 -49.19
N ALA A 298 36.59 -52.16 -48.89
CA ALA A 298 36.78 -51.54 -47.57
C ALA A 298 36.08 -52.34 -46.47
N TYR A 299 34.84 -52.78 -46.71
CA TYR A 299 34.08 -53.63 -45.80
C TYR A 299 34.76 -55.00 -45.61
N LEU A 300 35.22 -55.65 -46.68
CA LEU A 300 35.96 -56.92 -46.60
C LEU A 300 37.30 -56.78 -45.85
N ARG A 301 37.97 -55.63 -45.99
CA ARG A 301 39.19 -55.28 -45.25
C ARG A 301 38.94 -55.09 -43.76
N GLU A 302 37.84 -54.41 -43.39
CA GLU A 302 37.42 -54.28 -41.98
C GLU A 302 37.04 -55.64 -41.37
N MET A 303 36.45 -56.54 -42.16
CA MET A 303 36.06 -57.89 -41.75
C MET A 303 37.21 -58.92 -41.81
N GLY A 304 38.44 -58.50 -42.15
CA GLY A 304 39.66 -59.32 -42.04
C GLY A 304 39.82 -60.44 -43.09
N LEU A 305 39.07 -60.42 -44.20
CA LEU A 305 39.15 -61.42 -45.27
C LEU A 305 40.01 -60.88 -46.44
N GLN A 306 41.01 -61.64 -46.90
CA GLN A 306 41.93 -61.22 -47.97
C GLN A 306 41.21 -61.13 -49.33
N ALA A 307 41.22 -59.95 -49.96
CA ALA A 307 40.71 -59.75 -51.31
C ALA A 307 41.77 -60.11 -52.36
N ALA A 308 41.49 -61.12 -53.19
CA ALA A 308 42.33 -61.53 -54.31
C ALA A 308 42.46 -60.41 -55.35
N SER A 309 43.70 -60.10 -55.75
CA SER A 309 44.04 -59.03 -56.70
C SER A 309 43.62 -59.39 -58.14
N ALA A 310 42.70 -58.63 -58.72
CA ALA A 310 42.44 -58.63 -60.16
C ALA A 310 42.88 -57.28 -60.77
N GLN A 311 43.88 -57.31 -61.64
CA GLN A 311 44.30 -56.18 -62.47
C GLN A 311 43.27 -55.94 -63.59
N TYR A 312 43.01 -54.68 -63.97
CA TYR A 312 42.26 -54.35 -65.19
C TYR A 312 42.85 -53.12 -65.87
N GLY A 313 43.28 -53.30 -67.13
CA GLY A 313 43.71 -52.26 -68.06
C GLY A 313 42.54 -51.61 -68.80
N PRO A 314 42.77 -50.50 -69.54
CA PRO A 314 41.73 -49.65 -70.08
C PRO A 314 41.40 -49.98 -71.54
N GLU A 315 40.70 -51.07 -71.83
CA GLU A 315 40.19 -51.34 -73.19
C GLU A 315 38.81 -52.03 -73.11
N ALA A 316 37.74 -51.25 -73.09
CA ALA A 316 36.38 -51.69 -73.38
C ALA A 316 35.51 -50.47 -73.73
N ASP A 317 35.92 -49.72 -74.77
CA ASP A 317 35.00 -48.89 -75.53
C ASP A 317 34.35 -49.79 -76.59
N GLN A 318 33.01 -49.72 -76.70
CA GLN A 318 32.15 -50.40 -77.69
C GLN A 318 31.73 -51.85 -77.37
N VAL A 319 30.67 -52.00 -76.56
CA VAL A 319 29.59 -52.96 -76.85
C VAL A 319 28.27 -52.32 -76.45
N GLY A 320 27.31 -52.37 -77.36
CA GLY A 320 26.05 -51.64 -77.32
C GLY A 320 24.98 -52.22 -76.40
N LEU A 321 23.84 -51.54 -76.51
CA LEU A 321 22.51 -51.89 -76.02
C LEU A 321 22.23 -53.40 -76.05
N GLU A 322 21.88 -53.96 -74.90
CA GLU A 322 20.74 -54.85 -74.64
C GLU A 322 20.98 -55.56 -73.30
N GLY A 323 20.00 -55.49 -72.39
CA GLY A 323 20.15 -56.08 -71.07
C GLY A 323 19.18 -55.52 -70.04
N SER A 324 17.89 -55.66 -70.30
CA SER A 324 16.86 -55.57 -69.28
C SER A 324 17.05 -56.69 -68.25
N GLN A 325 17.61 -56.40 -67.09
CA GLN A 325 17.42 -57.23 -65.90
C GLN A 325 17.14 -56.33 -64.69
N GLN A 326 16.00 -56.62 -64.09
CA GLN A 326 15.44 -55.96 -62.93
C GLN A 326 16.38 -56.17 -61.74
N VAL A 327 17.03 -55.10 -61.30
CA VAL A 327 17.67 -55.05 -59.98
C VAL A 327 16.76 -54.23 -59.08
N THR A 328 16.33 -54.89 -58.01
CA THR A 328 15.41 -54.43 -56.98
C THR A 328 15.71 -53.00 -56.54
N VAL A 329 14.89 -52.08 -57.03
CA VAL A 329 14.95 -50.68 -56.63
C VAL A 329 14.35 -50.59 -55.23
N ASN A 330 15.07 -49.96 -54.30
CA ASN A 330 14.46 -49.46 -53.05
C ASN A 330 13.09 -48.85 -53.39
N PRO A 331 12.00 -49.27 -52.74
CA PRO A 331 10.63 -48.93 -53.18
C PRO A 331 10.45 -47.42 -53.41
N ASP A 332 11.11 -46.59 -52.60
CA ASP A 332 11.03 -45.13 -52.68
C ASP A 332 11.63 -44.54 -53.97
N ALA A 333 12.75 -45.08 -54.50
CA ALA A 333 13.42 -44.47 -55.66
C ALA A 333 12.77 -44.84 -57.00
N SER A 334 12.19 -46.05 -57.09
CA SER A 334 11.44 -46.51 -58.26
C SER A 334 10.12 -45.75 -58.39
N GLU A 335 9.41 -45.57 -57.27
CA GLU A 335 8.17 -44.80 -57.24
C GLU A 335 8.39 -43.34 -57.67
N ILE A 336 9.48 -42.70 -57.21
CA ILE A 336 9.83 -41.33 -57.63
C ILE A 336 10.06 -41.26 -59.15
N LEU A 337 10.77 -42.23 -59.74
CA LEU A 337 11.02 -42.29 -61.18
C LEU A 337 9.75 -42.58 -61.99
N GLN A 338 8.85 -43.42 -61.49
CA GLN A 338 7.56 -43.70 -62.11
C GLN A 338 6.60 -42.50 -62.02
N VAL A 339 6.55 -41.82 -60.87
CA VAL A 339 5.79 -40.57 -60.69
C VAL A 339 6.33 -39.47 -61.61
N LYS A 340 7.65 -39.37 -61.76
CA LYS A 340 8.30 -38.43 -62.69
C LYS A 340 7.94 -38.73 -64.15
N ARG A 341 7.93 -40.00 -64.57
CA ARG A 341 7.48 -40.41 -65.92
C ARG A 341 5.99 -40.16 -66.13
N ARG A 342 5.12 -40.52 -65.17
CA ARG A 342 3.66 -40.30 -65.26
C ARG A 342 3.31 -38.82 -65.32
N LYS A 343 3.94 -37.97 -64.50
CA LYS A 343 3.76 -36.51 -64.60
C LYS A 343 4.26 -35.96 -65.93
N MET A 344 5.43 -36.37 -66.40
CA MET A 344 5.95 -35.94 -67.71
C MET A 344 5.05 -36.34 -68.90
N GLN A 345 4.30 -37.44 -68.80
CA GLN A 345 3.34 -37.86 -69.83
C GLN A 345 2.01 -37.11 -69.74
N LEU A 346 1.54 -36.74 -68.54
CA LEU A 346 0.32 -35.95 -68.34
C LEU A 346 0.46 -34.47 -68.79
N TYR A 347 1.69 -33.99 -68.94
CA TYR A 347 1.99 -32.61 -69.37
C TYR A 347 2.40 -32.49 -70.84
N LYS A 348 2.49 -33.60 -71.57
CA LYS A 348 2.54 -33.62 -73.04
C LYS A 348 1.12 -33.83 -73.57
#